data_AF-U3B0G7-F1
#
_entry.id   AF-U3B0G7-F1
#
_cell.length_a   1.000
_cell.length_b   1.000
_cell.length_c   1.000
_cell.angle_alpha   90.00
_cell.angle_beta   90.00
_cell.angle_gamma   90.00
#
_symmetry.space_group_name_H-M   'P 1'
#
loop_
_entity.id
_entity.type
_entity.pdbx_description
1 polymer ?
#
loop_
_entity_poly.entity_id
_entity_poly.type
_entity_poly.pdbx_seq_one_letter_code
_entity_poly.pdbx_strand_id
1 'polypeptide(L)'
;MVSVQESLTPLGKPYIDLIHNDSLDKQARVEHELTQSDIVLLLNSASIQSSPWVRWEIDTAEQLGIPVKRVDISGVAPTYKDMLSVIEG
;
A
#
# COMPACT_ATOMS: atom_id res chain seq x y z
N MET A 1 10.62 -15.16 9.99
CA MET A 1 9.43 -14.46 9.48
C MET A 1 9.86 -13.73 8.24
N VAL A 2 9.22 -13.96 7.10
CA VAL A 2 9.44 -13.16 5.87
C VAL A 2 8.60 -11.89 6.03
N SER A 3 9.19 -10.73 5.75
CA SER A 3 8.48 -9.45 5.81
C SER A 3 7.53 -9.27 4.62
N VAL A 4 6.55 -8.37 4.77
CA VAL A 4 5.64 -7.98 3.67
C VAL A 4 6.44 -7.44 2.48
N GLN A 5 7.49 -6.65 2.75
CA GLN A 5 8.39 -6.11 1.73
C GLN A 5 9.10 -7.23 0.93
N GLU A 6 9.69 -8.21 1.62
CA GLU A 6 10.35 -9.34 0.96
C GLU A 6 9.38 -10.17 0.11
N SER A 7 8.13 -10.27 0.52
CA SER A 7 7.10 -10.98 -0.22
C SER A 7 6.62 -10.22 -1.47
N LEU A 8 6.69 -8.88 -1.47
CA LEU A 8 6.29 -8.04 -2.59
C LEU A 8 7.41 -7.76 -3.59
N THR A 9 8.67 -7.87 -3.16
CA THR A 9 9.85 -7.59 -4.00
C THR A 9 9.91 -8.44 -5.29
N PRO A 10 9.49 -9.72 -5.31
CA PRO A 10 9.41 -10.50 -6.55
C PRO A 10 8.34 -10.00 -7.54
N LEU A 11 7.34 -9.24 -7.07
CA LEU A 11 6.21 -8.76 -7.85
C LEU A 11 6.43 -7.33 -8.38
N GLY A 12 7.40 -6.60 -7.84
CA GLY A 12 7.66 -5.22 -8.23
C GLY A 12 8.57 -4.49 -7.24
N LYS A 13 8.45 -3.16 -7.21
CA LYS A 13 9.22 -2.29 -6.31
C LYS A 13 8.27 -1.72 -5.24
N PRO A 14 8.06 -2.41 -4.11
CA PRO A 14 7.13 -1.94 -3.11
C PRO A 14 7.64 -0.66 -2.44
N TYR A 15 6.77 0.35 -2.35
CA TYR A 15 6.94 1.48 -1.45
C TYR A 15 6.09 1.27 -0.19
N ILE A 16 6.68 1.43 0.99
CA ILE A 16 5.99 1.31 2.28
C ILE A 16 6.37 2.54 3.09
N ASP A 17 5.41 3.44 3.33
CA ASP A 17 5.65 4.73 3.98
C ASP A 17 6.44 4.60 5.29
N LEU A 18 6.01 3.69 6.18
CA LEU A 18 6.65 3.45 7.48
C LEU A 18 8.11 2.96 7.42
N ILE A 19 8.57 2.44 6.27
CA ILE A 19 9.90 1.84 6.11
C ILE A 19 10.78 2.70 5.20
N HIS A 20 10.23 3.19 4.09
CA HIS A 20 10.98 3.84 3.03
C HIS A 20 10.92 5.37 3.09
N ASN A 21 10.00 5.96 3.84
CA ASN A 21 9.88 7.41 3.89
C ASN A 21 10.85 8.03 4.92
N ASP A 22 12.03 8.41 4.46
CA ASP A 22 13.06 9.12 5.25
C ASP A 22 13.07 10.64 4.99
N SER A 23 12.16 11.14 4.14
CA SER A 23 12.10 12.55 3.74
C SER A 23 11.75 13.51 4.90
N LEU A 24 12.13 14.79 4.74
CA LEU A 24 11.72 15.85 5.68
C LEU A 24 10.22 16.18 5.54
N ASP A 25 9.72 16.19 4.31
CA ASP A 25 8.30 16.35 3.99
C ASP A 25 7.70 15.00 3.61
N LYS A 26 7.23 14.29 4.65
CA LYS A 26 6.67 12.93 4.51
C LYS A 26 5.51 12.88 3.52
N GLN A 27 4.66 13.90 3.59
CA GLN A 27 3.45 14.01 2.79
C GLN A 27 3.78 14.14 1.30
N ALA A 28 4.66 15.07 0.96
CA ALA A 28 5.08 15.27 -0.42
C ALA A 28 5.78 14.03 -1.00
N ARG A 29 6.51 13.28 -0.17
CA ARG A 29 7.11 12.01 -0.62
C ARG A 29 6.06 10.96 -0.94
N VAL A 30 5.04 10.78 -0.10
CA VAL A 30 3.96 9.82 -0.39
C VAL A 30 3.20 10.21 -1.64
N GLU A 31 2.88 11.50 -1.82
CA GLU A 31 2.24 11.99 -3.04
C GLU A 31 3.04 11.63 -4.28
N HIS A 32 4.34 11.92 -4.26
CA HIS A 32 5.24 11.61 -5.36
C HIS A 32 5.22 10.10 -5.68
N GLU A 33 5.39 9.24 -4.68
CA GLU A 33 5.39 7.78 -4.86
C GLU A 33 4.04 7.26 -5.37
N LEU A 34 2.92 7.81 -4.91
CA LEU A 34 1.60 7.50 -5.45
C LEU A 34 1.52 7.82 -6.94
N THR A 35 1.98 8.99 -7.38
CA THR A 35 1.93 9.34 -8.82
C THR A 35 2.77 8.42 -9.72
N GLN A 36 3.76 7.72 -9.15
CA GLN A 36 4.62 6.80 -9.88
C GLN A 36 4.20 5.34 -9.73
N SER A 37 3.13 5.07 -8.96
CA SER A 37 2.69 3.72 -8.63
C SER A 37 1.68 3.18 -9.64
N ASP A 38 1.86 1.92 -10.03
CA ASP A 38 0.91 1.20 -10.89
C ASP A 38 -0.31 0.68 -10.10
N ILE A 39 -0.16 0.46 -8.80
CA ILE A 39 -1.15 -0.16 -7.92
C ILE A 39 -0.94 0.29 -6.46
N VAL A 40 -2.03 0.44 -5.71
CA VAL A 40 -2.01 0.65 -4.26
C VAL A 40 -2.55 -0.58 -3.56
N LEU A 41 -1.76 -1.18 -2.66
CA LEU A 41 -2.20 -2.27 -1.79
C LEU A 41 -2.61 -1.71 -0.42
N LEU A 42 -3.90 -1.76 -0.13
CA LEU A 42 -4.47 -1.31 1.14
C LEU A 42 -4.62 -2.48 2.10
N LEU A 43 -3.81 -2.51 3.17
CA LEU A 43 -3.88 -3.54 4.21
C LEU A 43 -5.11 -3.34 5.11
N ASN A 44 -6.20 -4.03 4.78
CA ASN A 44 -7.51 -3.81 5.37
C ASN A 44 -7.53 -4.09 6.88
N SER A 45 -7.67 -3.04 7.67
CA SER A 45 -7.79 -3.10 9.13
C SER A 45 -8.89 -2.16 9.63
N ALA A 46 -9.41 -2.42 10.82
CA ALA A 46 -10.46 -1.61 11.43
C ALA A 46 -10.05 -0.13 11.59
N SER A 47 -8.75 0.16 11.69
CA SER A 47 -8.20 1.52 11.84
C SER A 47 -8.06 2.31 10.54
N ILE A 48 -8.21 1.69 9.36
CA ILE A 48 -8.17 2.43 8.09
C ILE A 48 -9.23 3.52 8.08
N GLN A 49 -10.45 3.16 8.49
CA GLN A 49 -11.57 4.08 8.37
C GLN A 49 -11.43 5.31 9.24
N SER A 50 -10.58 5.29 10.27
CA SER A 50 -10.39 6.44 11.15
C SER A 50 -9.21 7.33 10.77
N SER A 51 -8.33 6.92 9.85
CA SER A 51 -7.16 7.72 9.47
C SER A 51 -7.51 8.70 8.36
N PRO A 52 -7.47 10.03 8.60
CA PRO A 52 -7.61 11.03 7.53
C PRO A 52 -6.51 10.86 6.48
N TRP A 53 -5.35 10.35 6.90
CA TRP A 53 -4.21 10.20 6.03
C TRP A 53 -4.42 9.09 5.00
N VAL A 54 -4.86 7.92 5.45
CA VAL A 54 -5.17 6.80 4.56
C VAL A 54 -6.32 7.13 3.62
N ARG A 55 -7.32 7.89 4.08
CA ARG A 55 -8.42 8.35 3.20
C ARG A 55 -7.89 9.24 2.07
N TRP A 56 -7.02 10.19 2.37
CA TRP A 56 -6.40 11.02 1.33
C TRP A 56 -5.62 10.17 0.32
N GLU A 57 -4.89 9.15 0.77
CA GLU A 57 -4.09 8.29 -0.14
C GLU A 57 -5.01 7.52 -1.10
N ILE A 58 -6.13 7.00 -0.59
CA ILE A 58 -7.16 6.31 -1.39
C ILE A 58 -7.81 7.29 -2.37
N ASP A 59 -8.27 8.45 -1.90
CA ASP A 59 -8.94 9.44 -2.74
C ASP A 59 -8.00 9.93 -3.86
N THR A 60 -6.72 10.12 -3.55
CA THR A 60 -5.69 10.53 -4.52
C THR A 60 -5.43 9.44 -5.54
N ALA A 61 -5.28 8.18 -5.11
CA ALA A 61 -5.12 7.05 -6.03
C ALA A 61 -6.32 6.92 -6.98
N GLU A 62 -7.54 7.05 -6.45
CA GLU A 62 -8.77 7.03 -7.25
C GLU A 62 -8.81 8.19 -8.27
N GLN A 63 -8.42 9.40 -7.88
CA GLN A 63 -8.34 10.56 -8.79
C GLN A 63 -7.31 10.38 -9.90
N LEU A 64 -6.19 9.70 -9.60
CA LEU A 64 -5.13 9.39 -10.57
C LEU A 64 -5.46 8.16 -11.44
N GLY A 65 -6.57 7.47 -11.18
CA GLY A 65 -6.95 6.24 -11.88
C GLY A 65 -6.09 5.02 -11.51
N ILE A 66 -5.41 5.08 -10.36
CA ILE A 66 -4.57 3.99 -9.86
C ILE A 66 -5.46 2.98 -9.12
N PRO A 67 -5.41 1.69 -9.46
CA PRO A 67 -6.22 0.68 -8.80
C PRO A 67 -5.84 0.52 -7.32
N VAL A 68 -6.83 0.67 -6.44
CA VAL A 68 -6.71 0.39 -5.00
C VAL A 68 -7.21 -1.02 -4.71
N LYS A 69 -6.31 -1.89 -4.28
CA LYS A 69 -6.57 -3.30 -4.01
C LYS A 69 -6.48 -3.58 -2.52
N ARG A 70 -7.54 -4.16 -1.96
CA ARG A 70 -7.64 -4.43 -0.51
C ARG A 70 -7.09 -5.81 -0.18
N VAL A 71 -6.22 -5.87 0.81
CA VAL A 71 -5.62 -7.10 1.33
C VAL A 71 -6.08 -7.27 2.78
N ASP A 72 -6.90 -8.26 3.06
CA ASP A 72 -7.39 -8.50 4.41
C ASP A 72 -6.28 -9.00 5.34
N ILE A 73 -6.08 -8.28 6.45
CA ILE A 73 -5.15 -8.65 7.51
C ILE A 73 -5.95 -9.06 8.74
N SER A 74 -6.50 -10.26 8.73
CA SER A 74 -7.31 -10.83 9.82
C SER A 74 -6.47 -11.19 11.06
N GLY A 75 -5.68 -10.24 11.57
CA GLY A 75 -4.76 -10.40 12.68
C GLY A 75 -3.46 -11.14 12.34
N VAL A 76 -3.25 -11.51 11.07
CA VAL A 76 -2.06 -12.20 10.59
C VAL A 76 -1.49 -11.43 9.39
N ALA A 77 -0.15 -11.40 9.26
CA ALA A 77 0.49 -10.80 8.11
C ALA A 77 0.10 -11.55 6.82
N PRO A 78 -0.19 -10.83 5.72
CA PRO A 78 -0.62 -11.46 4.48
C PRO A 78 0.53 -12.27 3.89
N THR A 79 0.19 -13.43 3.32
CA THR A 79 1.15 -14.28 2.62
C THR A 79 1.35 -13.81 1.19
N TYR A 80 2.43 -14.28 0.54
CA TYR A 80 2.67 -14.06 -0.88
C TYR A 80 1.46 -14.43 -1.75
N LYS A 81 0.77 -15.53 -1.43
CA LYS A 81 -0.40 -15.99 -2.18
C LYS A 81 -1.59 -15.02 -2.06
N ASP A 82 -1.80 -14.48 -0.85
CA ASP A 82 -2.87 -13.50 -0.61
C ASP A 82 -2.62 -12.25 -1.45
N MET A 83 -1.39 -11.73 -1.44
CA MET A 83 -1.01 -10.56 -2.24
C MET A 83 -1.09 -10.82 -3.75
N LEU A 84 -0.62 -11.97 -4.22
CA LEU A 84 -0.68 -12.33 -5.64
C LEU A 84 -2.12 -12.41 -6.15
N SER A 85 -3.01 -13.07 -5.40
CA SER A 85 -4.41 -13.22 -5.78
C SER A 85 -5.14 -11.87 -5.94
N VAL A 86 -4.75 -10.89 -5.14
CA VAL A 86 -5.34 -9.54 -5.14
C VAL A 86 -4.80 -8.67 -6.27
N ILE A 87 -3.54 -8.88 -6.67
CA ILE A 87 -2.90 -8.19 -7.79
C ILE A 87 -3.40 -8.74 -9.13
N GLU A 88 -3.57 -10.07 -9.24
CA GLU A 88 -4.00 -10.75 -10.48
C GLU A 88 -5.51 -10.71 -10.73
N GLY A 89 -6.32 -10.54 -9.69
CA GLY A 89 -7.79 -10.38 -9.80
C GLY A 89 -8.21 -9.00 -10.24
#